data_AF-A0A2P7QUJ7-F1
#
_entry.id   AF-A0A2P7QUJ7-F1
#
_cell.length_a   1.000
_cell.length_b   1.000
_cell.length_c   1.000
_cell.angle_alpha   90.00
_cell.angle_beta   90.00
_cell.angle_gamma   90.00
#
_symmetry.space_group_name_H-M   'P 1'
#
loop_
_entity.id
_entity.type
_entity.pdbx_description
1 polymer ?
#
loop_
_entity_poly.entity_id
_entity_poly.type
_entity_poly.pdbx_seq_one_letter_code
_entity_poly.pdbx_strand_id
1 'polypeptide(L)'
;MGYYPKPSSPRALIADIRAFAQQRSAVQWGALATAIIMPIAMIVLFITDGNTNIQPGPRLIYVESWKADRTDAEIIADQKRDQAIRDAAIKERQRQFQKVEKKMDDLGL
;
A
#
# COMPACT_ATOMS: atom_id res chain seq x y z
N MET A 1 30.87 50.72 -22.83
CA MET A 1 30.25 50.10 -21.65
C MET A 1 29.28 49.03 -22.13
N GLY A 2 29.52 47.77 -21.77
CA GLY A 2 28.64 46.67 -22.17
C GLY A 2 27.30 46.76 -21.44
N TYR A 3 26.21 46.73 -22.20
CA TYR A 3 24.82 46.88 -21.76
C TYR A 3 24.21 45.58 -21.18
N TYR A 4 24.96 44.49 -21.15
CA TYR A 4 24.46 43.19 -20.70
C TYR A 4 24.64 42.97 -19.19
N PRO A 5 23.62 42.47 -18.48
CA PRO A 5 23.73 42.12 -17.07
C PRO A 5 24.80 41.03 -16.90
N LYS A 6 25.55 41.10 -15.79
CA LYS A 6 26.57 40.10 -15.45
C LYS A 6 25.90 38.72 -15.34
N PRO A 7 26.47 37.66 -15.95
CA PRO A 7 25.91 36.32 -15.85
C PRO A 7 25.86 35.88 -14.38
N SER A 8 24.73 35.30 -13.98
CA SER A 8 24.52 34.78 -12.63
C SER A 8 25.53 33.67 -12.34
N SER A 9 26.30 33.82 -11.26
CA SER A 9 27.27 32.82 -10.83
C SER A 9 26.63 31.82 -9.85
N PRO A 10 27.13 30.57 -9.74
CA PRO A 10 26.64 29.61 -8.75
C PRO A 10 26.69 30.14 -7.31
N ARG A 11 27.67 30.99 -7.00
CA ARG A 11 27.78 31.66 -5.72
C ARG A 11 26.64 32.64 -5.47
N ALA A 12 26.24 33.38 -6.51
CA ALA A 12 25.10 34.30 -6.42
C ALA A 12 23.80 33.54 -6.17
N LEU A 13 23.60 32.39 -6.83
CA LEU A 13 22.42 31.53 -6.59
C LEU A 13 22.33 31.03 -5.14
N ILE A 14 23.43 30.52 -4.58
CA ILE A 14 23.44 30.04 -3.18
C ILE A 14 23.17 31.18 -2.20
N ALA A 15 23.76 32.36 -2.44
CA ALA A 15 23.52 33.53 -1.61
C ALA A 15 22.05 33.96 -1.67
N ASP A 16 21.44 33.91 -2.86
CA ASP A 16 20.04 34.28 -3.08
C ASP A 16 19.07 33.27 -2.41
N ILE A 17 19.33 31.97 -2.54
CA ILE A 17 18.57 30.92 -1.83
C ILE A 17 18.68 31.10 -0.31
N ARG A 18 19.88 31.42 0.20
CA ARG A 18 20.09 31.66 1.64
C ARG A 18 19.34 32.91 2.11
N ALA A 19 19.41 34.01 1.36
CA ALA A 19 18.69 35.25 1.67
C ALA A 19 17.18 35.01 1.64
N PHE A 20 16.68 34.30 0.63
CA PHE A 20 15.29 33.88 0.51
C PHE A 20 14.86 33.05 1.73
N ALA A 21 15.67 32.09 2.16
CA ALA A 21 15.40 31.22 3.31
C ALA A 21 15.34 32.01 4.64
N GLN A 22 16.22 33.00 4.81
CA GLN A 22 16.28 33.86 6.00
C GLN A 22 15.10 34.82 6.14
N GLN A 23 14.46 35.21 5.05
CA GLN A 23 13.29 36.10 5.06
C GLN A 23 11.98 35.38 5.39
N ARG A 24 11.98 34.05 5.52
CA ARG A 24 10.77 33.26 5.76
C ARG A 24 10.42 33.15 7.24
N SER A 25 9.12 33.20 7.55
CA SER A 25 8.63 33.01 8.91
C SER A 25 8.61 31.53 9.31
N ALA A 26 8.56 31.25 10.61
CA ALA A 26 8.46 29.89 11.13
C ALA A 26 7.25 29.11 10.57
N VAL A 27 6.14 29.80 10.31
CA VAL A 27 4.93 29.21 9.70
C VAL A 27 5.21 28.73 8.27
N GLN A 28 5.97 29.49 7.48
CA GLN A 28 6.31 29.11 6.11
C GLN A 28 7.21 27.87 6.07
N TRP A 29 8.12 27.74 7.04
CA TRP A 29 8.92 26.53 7.22
C TRP A 29 8.08 25.32 7.64
N GLY A 30 7.10 25.52 8.53
CA GLY A 30 6.13 24.48 8.88
C GLY A 30 5.32 24.03 7.67
N ALA A 31 4.83 24.96 6.85
CA ALA A 31 4.09 24.63 5.62
C ALA A 31 4.95 23.86 4.61
N LEU A 32 6.21 24.25 4.42
CA LEU A 32 7.15 23.51 3.56
C LEU A 32 7.41 22.10 4.09
N ALA A 33 7.64 21.95 5.39
CA ALA A 33 7.83 20.65 6.02
C ALA A 33 6.62 19.75 5.79
N THR A 34 5.40 20.25 6.04
CA THR A 34 4.16 19.50 5.80
C THR A 34 4.00 19.12 4.33
N ALA A 35 4.29 20.03 3.40
CA ALA A 35 4.19 19.79 1.96
C ALA A 35 5.14 18.69 1.46
N ILE A 36 6.29 18.51 2.13
CA ILE A 36 7.26 17.45 1.82
C ILE A 36 6.90 16.14 2.55
N ILE A 37 6.57 16.23 3.84
CA ILE A 37 6.33 15.07 4.70
C ILE A 37 5.06 14.33 4.28
N MET A 38 3.97 15.04 3.97
CA MET A 38 2.69 14.39 3.67
C MET A 38 2.76 13.46 2.44
N PRO A 39 3.28 13.88 1.27
CA PRO A 39 3.43 12.98 0.13
C PRO A 39 4.38 11.82 0.40
N ILE A 40 5.52 12.07 1.08
CA ILE A 40 6.49 11.02 1.40
C ILE A 40 5.87 9.98 2.33
N ALA A 41 5.17 10.42 3.38
CA ALA A 41 4.46 9.53 4.30
C ALA A 41 3.43 8.68 3.55
N MET A 42 2.71 9.28 2.60
CA MET A 42 1.74 8.57 1.76
C MET A 42 2.40 7.48 0.92
N ILE A 43 3.53 7.78 0.26
CA ILE A 43 4.30 6.79 -0.51
C ILE A 43 4.79 5.65 0.39
N VAL A 44 5.36 5.98 1.55
CA VAL A 44 5.85 4.99 2.53
C VAL A 44 4.74 4.08 3.02
N LEU A 45 3.56 4.63 3.32
CA LEU A 45 2.38 3.86 3.71
C LEU A 45 1.97 2.88 2.60
N PHE A 46 1.89 3.33 1.35
CA PHE A 46 1.56 2.46 0.22
C PHE A 46 2.59 1.36 -0.03
N ILE A 47 3.89 1.66 0.11
CA ILE A 47 4.93 0.63 -0.03
C ILE A 47 4.80 -0.42 1.08
N THR A 48 4.53 0.02 2.31
CA THR A 48 4.38 -0.87 3.47
C THR A 48 3.13 -1.75 3.34
N ASP A 49 2.00 -1.17 2.95
CA ASP A 49 0.75 -1.90 2.74
C ASP A 49 0.80 -2.82 1.51
N GLY A 50 1.38 -2.34 0.40
CA GLY A 50 1.52 -3.10 -0.84
C GLY A 50 2.29 -4.42 -0.66
N ASN A 51 3.37 -4.39 0.14
CA ASN A 51 4.15 -5.58 0.46
C ASN A 51 3.43 -6.57 1.39
N THR A 52 2.44 -6.10 2.17
CA THR A 52 1.79 -6.90 3.21
C THR A 52 0.42 -7.43 2.77
N ASN A 53 -0.27 -6.73 1.87
CA ASN A 53 -1.70 -6.94 1.61
C ASN A 53 -2.06 -7.16 0.13
N ILE A 54 -1.32 -6.55 -0.82
CA ILE A 54 -1.79 -6.41 -2.22
C ILE A 54 -1.13 -7.39 -3.20
N GLN A 55 0.01 -7.99 -2.89
CA GLN A 55 0.67 -8.91 -3.82
C GLN A 55 0.39 -10.37 -3.45
N PRO A 56 -0.68 -11.02 -3.99
CA PRO A 56 -0.70 -12.47 -4.01
C PRO A 56 0.52 -12.88 -4.82
N GLY A 57 1.50 -13.49 -4.17
CA GLY A 57 2.69 -14.01 -4.83
C GLY A 57 2.32 -14.93 -5.99
N PRO A 58 3.27 -15.31 -6.87
CA PRO A 58 3.01 -16.15 -8.03
C PRO A 58 2.15 -17.35 -7.66
N ARG A 59 0.87 -17.34 -8.07
CA ARG A 59 -0.06 -18.43 -7.78
C ARG A 59 0.13 -19.51 -8.83
N LEU A 60 0.82 -20.59 -8.46
CA LEU A 60 0.80 -21.82 -9.24
C LEU A 60 -0.60 -22.42 -9.13
N ILE A 61 -1.43 -22.16 -10.16
CA ILE A 61 -2.74 -22.78 -10.30
C ILE A 61 -2.51 -24.13 -10.97
N TYR A 62 -2.53 -25.21 -10.17
CA TYR A 62 -2.53 -26.57 -10.71
C TYR A 62 -3.91 -26.85 -11.30
N VAL A 63 -3.96 -27.09 -12.59
CA VAL A 63 -5.17 -27.64 -13.22
C VAL A 63 -5.14 -29.14 -12.95
N GLU A 64 -6.12 -29.63 -12.20
CA GLU A 64 -6.27 -31.06 -11.97
C GLU A 64 -6.60 -31.77 -13.30
N SER A 65 -5.86 -32.84 -13.60
CA SER A 65 -6.18 -33.72 -14.72
C SER A 65 -7.07 -34.84 -14.20
N TRP A 66 -8.33 -34.85 -14.60
CA TRP A 66 -9.26 -35.92 -14.26
C TRP A 66 -9.23 -37.02 -15.32
N LYS A 67 -9.50 -38.26 -14.89
CA LYS A 67 -9.62 -39.39 -15.83
C LYS A 67 -10.85 -39.21 -16.72
N ALA A 68 -10.74 -39.65 -17.98
CA ALA A 68 -11.82 -39.52 -18.96
C ALA A 68 -13.03 -40.42 -18.66
N ASP A 69 -12.85 -41.46 -17.85
CA ASP A 69 -13.86 -42.46 -17.46
C ASP A 69 -14.51 -42.17 -16.11
N ARG A 70 -14.29 -40.98 -15.55
CA ARG A 70 -14.89 -40.56 -14.28
C ARG A 70 -16.42 -40.64 -14.31
N THR A 71 -17.01 -41.19 -13.26
CA THR A 71 -18.46 -41.30 -13.09
C THR A 71 -19.07 -40.07 -12.40
N ASP A 72 -20.34 -39.79 -12.68
CA ASP A 72 -21.08 -38.68 -12.04
C ASP A 72 -21.12 -38.81 -10.51
N ALA A 73 -21.16 -40.03 -9.98
CA ALA A 73 -21.11 -40.27 -8.53
C ALA A 73 -19.79 -39.80 -7.91
N GLU A 74 -18.66 -40.02 -8.60
CA GLU A 74 -17.35 -39.52 -8.19
C GLU A 74 -17.25 -38.00 -8.35
N ILE A 75 -17.92 -37.40 -9.33
CA ILE A 75 -18.03 -35.93 -9.48
C ILE A 75 -18.70 -35.33 -8.25
N ILE A 76 -19.87 -35.83 -7.88
CA ILE A 76 -20.67 -35.31 -6.77
C ILE A 76 -19.94 -35.51 -5.43
N ALA A 77 -19.27 -36.66 -5.25
CA ALA A 77 -18.50 -36.93 -4.04
C ALA A 77 -17.35 -35.93 -3.84
N ASP A 78 -16.62 -35.59 -4.90
CA ASP A 78 -15.51 -34.63 -4.82
C ASP A 78 -16.01 -33.21 -4.62
N GLN A 79 -17.06 -32.81 -5.35
CA GLN A 79 -17.68 -31.49 -5.17
C GLN A 79 -18.12 -31.27 -3.73
N LYS A 80 -18.71 -32.28 -3.09
CA LYS A 80 -19.11 -32.20 -1.68
C LYS A 80 -17.91 -32.04 -0.75
N ARG A 81 -16.80 -32.72 -1.02
CA ARG A 81 -15.55 -32.59 -0.26
C ARG A 81 -14.96 -31.19 -0.41
N ASP A 82 -14.85 -30.70 -1.64
CA ASP A 82 -14.32 -29.37 -1.93
C ASP A 82 -15.19 -28.26 -1.35
N GLN A 83 -16.52 -28.43 -1.41
CA GLN A 83 -17.45 -27.49 -0.82
C GLN A 83 -17.26 -27.42 0.71
N ALA A 84 -17.12 -28.56 1.39
CA ALA A 84 -16.87 -28.59 2.82
C ALA A 84 -15.56 -27.89 3.21
N ILE A 85 -14.49 -28.06 2.41
CA ILE A 85 -13.20 -27.39 2.62
C ILE A 85 -13.35 -25.87 2.44
N ARG A 86 -14.04 -25.44 1.38
CA ARG A 86 -14.30 -24.02 1.10
C ARG A 86 -15.12 -23.38 2.23
N ASP A 87 -16.18 -24.04 2.68
CA ASP A 87 -17.05 -23.55 3.74
C ASP A 87 -16.30 -23.43 5.07
N ALA A 88 -15.43 -24.38 5.40
CA ALA A 88 -14.58 -24.32 6.58
C ALA A 88 -13.61 -23.12 6.52
N ALA A 89 -12.96 -22.89 5.38
CA ALA A 89 -12.05 -21.75 5.19
C ALA A 89 -12.77 -20.39 5.27
N ILE A 90 -13.99 -20.30 4.73
CA ILE A 90 -14.83 -19.09 4.83
C ILE A 90 -15.20 -18.84 6.30
N LYS A 91 -15.63 -19.86 7.02
CA LYS A 91 -16.01 -19.76 8.43
C LYS A 91 -14.83 -19.37 9.31
N GLU A 92 -13.63 -19.86 9.02
CA GLU A 92 -12.42 -19.45 9.71
C GLU A 92 -12.09 -17.98 9.47
N ARG A 93 -12.14 -17.51 8.22
CA ARG A 93 -11.99 -16.07 7.91
C ARG A 93 -13.01 -15.22 8.65
N GLN A 94 -14.29 -15.63 8.63
CA GLN A 94 -15.34 -14.92 9.35
C GLN A 94 -15.03 -14.82 10.85
N ARG A 95 -14.53 -15.89 11.47
CA ARG A 95 -14.10 -15.87 12.88
C ARG A 95 -12.92 -14.93 13.13
N GLN A 96 -11.98 -14.84 12.19
CA GLN A 96 -10.86 -13.90 12.31
C GLN A 96 -11.36 -12.44 12.25
N PHE A 97 -12.26 -12.12 11.31
CA PHE A 97 -12.86 -10.79 11.23
C PHE A 97 -13.68 -10.44 12.47
N GLN A 98 -14.51 -11.36 12.98
CA GLN A 98 -15.26 -11.15 14.23
C GLN A 98 -14.35 -10.92 15.43
N LYS A 99 -13.16 -11.54 15.48
CA LYS A 99 -12.17 -11.28 16.54
C LYS A 99 -11.55 -9.90 16.42
N VAL A 100 -11.32 -9.43 15.20
CA VAL A 100 -10.83 -8.07 14.95
C VAL A 100 -11.89 -7.05 15.32
N GLU A 101 -13.13 -7.25 14.87
CA GLU A 101 -14.29 -6.42 15.19
C GLU A 101 -14.48 -6.26 16.71
N LYS A 102 -14.51 -7.37 17.46
CA LYS A 102 -14.60 -7.31 18.93
C LYS A 102 -13.46 -6.54 19.58
N LYS A 103 -12.23 -6.68 19.07
CA LYS A 103 -11.09 -5.90 19.59
C LYS A 103 -11.23 -4.41 19.30
N MET A 104 -11.85 -4.03 18.18
CA MET A 104 -12.12 -2.64 17.83
C MET A 104 -13.22 -2.06 18.74
N ASP A 105 -14.32 -2.80 18.93
CA ASP A 105 -15.38 -2.45 19.89
C ASP A 105 -14.85 -2.26 21.32
N ASP A 106 -13.99 -3.18 21.79
CA ASP A 106 -13.37 -3.10 23.13
C ASP A 106 -12.45 -1.88 23.28
N LEU A 107 -11.87 -1.38 22.17
CA LEU A 107 -11.06 -0.16 22.12
C LEU A 107 -11.89 1.12 21.94
N GLY A 108 -13.21 0.99 21.77
CA GLY A 108 -14.13 2.12 21.57
C GLY A 108 -13.97 2.82 20.22
N LEU A 109 -13.44 2.11 19.22
CA LEU A 109 -13.28 2.55 17.82
C LEU A 109 -14.35 1.93 16.93
#